data_AF-A0A9P2P7X7-F1
#
_entry.id   AF-A0A9P2P7X7-F1
#
_cell.length_a   1.000
_cell.length_b   1.000
_cell.length_c   1.000
_cell.angle_alpha   90.00
_cell.angle_beta   90.00
_cell.angle_gamma   90.00
#
_symmetry.space_group_name_H-M   'P 1'
#
loop_
_entity.id
_entity.type
_entity.pdbx_description
1 polymer ?
#
loop_
_entity_poly.entity_id
_entity_poly.type
_entity_poly.pdbx_seq_one_letter_code
_entity_poly.pdbx_strand_id
1 'polypeptide(L)'
;MKRVQHLTPILNIVFKGKIFFLSRVNGRELIWLKRCEEMLPELYWDYSLDFPFKAKSISKVKDRKHRRACYQSFAQYKKSFKPRPIPKLKILKDEWLALEKWIASMQEATKTAAKKFSDMTDAMSYAFRTVKNGYWCAWDPAKEV
;
A
#
# COMPACT_ATOMS: atom_id res chain seq x y z
N MET A 1 -11.76 -13.75 1.93
CA MET A 1 -12.18 -13.96 3.34
C MET A 1 -11.42 -13.00 4.24
N LYS A 2 -12.05 -12.50 5.32
CA LYS A 2 -11.40 -11.61 6.30
C LYS A 2 -10.22 -12.35 6.97
N ARG A 3 -9.18 -11.63 7.43
CA ARG A 3 -7.99 -12.26 8.02
C ARG A 3 -8.35 -13.00 9.32
N VAL A 4 -8.36 -14.33 9.27
CA VAL A 4 -8.71 -15.22 10.40
C VAL A 4 -7.54 -15.47 11.37
N GLN A 5 -6.47 -14.67 11.27
CA GLN A 5 -5.26 -14.81 12.09
C GLN A 5 -5.55 -14.73 13.60
N HIS A 6 -6.62 -14.06 13.99
CA HIS A 6 -7.04 -13.97 15.38
C HIS A 6 -7.53 -15.32 15.96
N LEU A 7 -7.87 -16.32 15.15
CA LEU A 7 -8.27 -17.66 15.62
C LEU A 7 -7.10 -18.64 15.79
N THR A 8 -5.87 -18.22 15.48
CA THR A 8 -4.68 -19.07 15.58
C THR A 8 -4.55 -19.82 16.92
N PRO A 9 -4.84 -19.21 18.09
CA PRO A 9 -4.76 -19.92 19.37
C PRO A 9 -5.73 -21.10 19.48
N ILE A 10 -6.95 -20.97 18.93
CA ILE A 10 -7.95 -22.05 18.92
C ILE A 10 -7.52 -23.14 17.95
N LEU A 11 -7.12 -22.74 16.74
CA LEU A 11 -6.66 -23.67 15.70
C LEU A 11 -5.47 -24.52 16.20
N ASN A 12 -4.52 -23.91 16.91
CA ASN A 12 -3.39 -24.63 17.49
C ASN A 12 -3.81 -25.72 18.48
N ILE A 13 -4.90 -25.53 19.23
CA ILE A 13 -5.41 -26.56 20.14
C ILE A 13 -6.12 -27.66 19.34
N VAL A 14 -7.04 -27.28 18.45
CA VAL A 14 -7.84 -28.21 17.64
C VAL A 14 -6.94 -29.13 16.81
N PHE A 15 -5.85 -28.58 16.26
CA PHE A 15 -4.94 -29.28 15.39
C PHE A 15 -3.63 -29.73 16.05
N LYS A 16 -3.56 -29.65 17.39
CA LYS A 16 -2.40 -30.09 18.20
C LYS A 16 -1.07 -29.50 17.71
N GLY A 17 -1.06 -28.23 17.34
CA GLY A 17 0.15 -27.53 16.90
C GLY A 17 0.69 -27.98 15.54
N LYS A 18 -0.03 -28.82 14.78
CA LYS A 18 0.27 -29.03 13.36
C LYS A 18 -0.05 -27.72 12.65
N ILE A 19 1.01 -26.95 12.41
CA ILE A 19 0.98 -25.61 11.81
C ILE A 19 0.29 -25.75 10.46
N PHE A 20 -0.97 -25.33 10.39
CA PHE A 20 -1.58 -25.00 9.12
C PHE A 20 -0.90 -23.72 8.66
N PHE A 21 0.21 -23.88 7.95
CA PHE A 21 0.55 -22.92 6.92
C PHE A 21 -0.73 -22.70 6.12
N LEU A 22 -1.19 -21.45 6.14
CA LEU A 22 -2.20 -20.84 5.31
C LEU A 22 -2.08 -21.34 3.85
N SER A 23 -2.48 -22.58 3.59
CA SER A 23 -2.46 -23.12 2.23
C SER A 23 -3.53 -22.31 1.52
N ARG A 24 -3.11 -21.51 0.54
CA ARG A 24 -3.91 -20.63 -0.34
C ARG A 24 -5.06 -21.33 -1.06
N VAL A 25 -5.35 -22.59 -0.74
CA VAL A 25 -6.42 -23.39 -1.30
C VAL A 25 -7.73 -22.99 -0.62
N ASN A 26 -8.43 -22.06 -1.26
CA ASN A 26 -9.82 -21.70 -0.94
C ASN A 26 -10.63 -22.99 -0.74
N GLY A 27 -11.12 -23.24 0.47
CA GLY A 27 -11.93 -24.41 0.81
C GLY A 27 -11.49 -25.15 2.09
N ARG A 28 -10.19 -25.24 2.39
CA ARG A 28 -9.74 -25.88 3.64
C ARG A 28 -10.11 -25.08 4.90
N GLU A 29 -10.23 -23.75 4.76
CA GLU A 29 -10.66 -22.86 5.83
C GLU A 29 -12.05 -23.25 6.36
N LEU A 30 -13.01 -23.59 5.47
CA LEU A 30 -14.36 -24.02 5.87
C LEU A 30 -14.33 -25.30 6.71
N ILE A 31 -13.49 -26.27 6.33
CA ILE A 31 -13.34 -27.54 7.05
C ILE A 31 -12.80 -27.28 8.46
N TRP A 32 -11.81 -26.40 8.59
CA TRP A 32 -11.22 -26.08 9.90
C TRP A 32 -12.16 -25.28 10.79
N LEU A 33 -12.92 -24.33 10.22
CA LEU A 33 -13.93 -23.58 10.94
C LEU A 33 -15.02 -24.52 11.48
N LYS A 34 -15.53 -25.43 10.64
CA LYS A 34 -16.51 -26.46 11.06
C LYS A 34 -15.95 -27.36 12.17
N ARG A 35 -14.66 -27.72 12.09
CA ARG A 35 -13.98 -28.47 13.15
C ARG A 35 -13.90 -27.69 14.47
N CYS A 36 -13.71 -26.37 14.42
CA CYS A 36 -13.75 -25.53 15.61
C CYS A 36 -15.14 -25.48 16.25
N GLU A 37 -16.20 -25.45 15.43
CA GLU A 37 -17.58 -25.51 15.89
C GLU A 37 -17.90 -26.83 16.60
N GLU A 38 -17.48 -27.96 16.01
CA GLU A 38 -17.61 -29.31 16.61
C GLU A 38 -16.89 -29.43 17.97
N MET A 39 -15.70 -28.86 18.09
CA MET A 39 -14.89 -28.93 19.33
C MET A 39 -15.36 -27.96 20.41
N LEU A 40 -16.05 -26.89 20.03
CA LEU A 40 -16.54 -25.84 20.94
C LEU A 40 -18.01 -25.55 20.68
N PRO A 41 -18.90 -26.54 20.93
CA PRO A 41 -20.34 -26.40 20.67
C PRO A 41 -21.00 -25.41 21.64
N GLU A 42 -20.36 -25.13 22.77
CA GLU A 42 -20.83 -24.18 23.79
C GLU A 42 -20.74 -22.72 23.32
N LEU A 43 -19.98 -22.46 22.24
CA LEU A 43 -19.86 -21.15 21.60
C LEU A 43 -20.83 -21.07 20.42
N TYR A 44 -21.54 -19.95 20.31
CA TYR A 44 -22.32 -19.64 19.12
C TYR A 44 -21.37 -19.11 18.04
N TRP A 45 -21.23 -19.87 16.95
CA TRP A 45 -20.37 -19.53 15.81
C TRP A 45 -21.18 -18.85 14.70
N ASP A 46 -20.76 -17.66 14.29
CA ASP A 46 -21.27 -16.95 13.12
C ASP A 46 -20.10 -16.38 12.33
N TYR A 47 -19.78 -17.05 11.22
CA TYR A 47 -18.66 -16.69 10.35
C TYR A 47 -18.92 -15.46 9.46
N SER A 48 -20.15 -14.92 9.48
CA SER A 48 -20.49 -13.68 8.78
C SER A 48 -19.93 -12.45 9.50
N LEU A 49 -19.69 -12.57 10.80
CA LEU A 49 -19.18 -11.49 11.66
C LEU A 49 -17.66 -11.30 11.55
N ASP A 50 -17.17 -10.14 11.97
CA ASP A 50 -15.72 -9.86 12.04
C ASP A 50 -14.98 -10.77 13.03
N PHE A 51 -15.65 -11.12 14.13
CA PHE A 51 -15.18 -12.08 15.12
C PHE A 51 -16.28 -13.12 15.32
N PRO A 52 -15.96 -14.42 15.19
CA PRO A 52 -16.99 -15.42 14.89
C PRO A 52 -17.80 -15.91 16.09
N PHE A 53 -17.55 -15.43 17.31
CA PHE A 53 -18.36 -15.81 18.47
C PHE A 53 -18.42 -14.69 19.52
N LYS A 54 -19.46 -14.70 20.37
CA LYS A 54 -19.62 -13.67 21.41
C LYS A 54 -18.63 -13.89 22.55
N ALA A 55 -17.90 -12.85 22.96
CA ALA A 55 -16.95 -12.98 24.08
C ALA A 55 -17.63 -13.42 25.41
N LYS A 56 -18.91 -13.06 25.60
CA LYS A 56 -19.70 -13.47 26.77
C LYS A 56 -19.94 -14.98 26.86
N SER A 57 -19.92 -15.72 25.73
CA SER A 57 -20.12 -17.18 25.76
C SER A 57 -18.83 -17.94 26.09
N ILE A 58 -17.66 -17.29 26.12
CA ILE A 58 -16.39 -17.94 26.48
C ILE A 58 -16.40 -18.50 27.90
N SER A 59 -17.16 -17.89 28.82
CA SER A 59 -17.30 -18.39 30.19
C SER A 59 -18.00 -19.74 30.28
N LYS A 60 -18.82 -20.09 29.27
CA LYS A 60 -19.52 -21.39 29.20
C LYS A 60 -18.57 -22.53 28.84
N VAL A 61 -17.39 -22.22 28.29
CA VAL A 61 -16.37 -23.22 27.93
C VAL A 61 -15.85 -23.92 29.18
N LYS A 62 -16.21 -25.20 29.33
CA LYS A 62 -15.82 -26.02 30.50
C LYS A 62 -14.31 -26.20 30.60
N ASP A 63 -13.67 -26.51 29.48
CA ASP A 63 -12.24 -26.77 29.43
C ASP A 63 -11.40 -25.50 29.60
N ARG A 64 -10.56 -25.48 30.65
CA ARG A 64 -9.68 -24.34 30.95
C ARG A 64 -8.74 -24.00 29.80
N LYS A 65 -8.19 -25.00 29.11
CA LYS A 65 -7.24 -24.82 28.00
C LYS A 65 -7.93 -24.16 26.80
N HIS A 66 -9.09 -24.68 26.41
CA HIS A 66 -9.92 -24.14 25.34
C HIS A 66 -10.40 -22.71 25.67
N ARG A 67 -10.87 -22.48 26.90
CA ARG A 67 -11.29 -21.17 27.38
C ARG A 67 -10.16 -20.13 27.30
N ARG A 68 -8.93 -20.50 27.68
CA ARG A 68 -7.75 -19.63 27.56
C ARG A 68 -7.45 -19.25 26.11
N ALA A 69 -7.52 -20.20 25.17
CA ALA A 69 -7.32 -19.92 23.75
C ALA A 69 -8.41 -19.01 23.16
N CYS A 70 -9.66 -19.17 23.60
CA CYS A 70 -10.74 -18.28 23.20
C CYS A 70 -10.48 -16.83 23.65
N TYR A 71 -10.04 -16.63 24.90
CA TYR A 71 -9.66 -15.30 25.39
C TYR A 71 -8.44 -14.72 24.65
N GLN A 72 -7.42 -15.55 24.37
CA GLN A 72 -6.27 -15.12 23.57
C GLN A 72 -6.67 -14.70 22.17
N SER A 73 -7.57 -15.46 21.53
CA SER A 73 -8.09 -15.17 20.20
C SER A 73 -8.84 -13.83 20.18
N PHE A 74 -9.69 -13.59 21.19
CA PHE A 74 -10.40 -12.33 21.35
C PHE A 74 -9.45 -11.14 21.59
N ALA A 75 -8.39 -11.33 22.38
CA ALA A 75 -7.37 -10.30 22.59
C ALA A 75 -6.60 -9.97 21.31
N GLN A 76 -6.29 -10.97 20.47
CA GLN A 76 -5.67 -10.76 19.16
C GLN A 76 -6.59 -10.01 18.21
N TYR A 77 -7.88 -10.36 18.17
CA TYR A 77 -8.89 -9.64 17.40
C TYR A 77 -8.93 -8.16 17.78
N LYS A 78 -9.03 -7.85 19.08
CA LYS A 78 -9.00 -6.45 19.57
C LYS A 78 -7.73 -5.70 19.16
N LYS A 79 -6.56 -6.35 19.18
CA LYS A 79 -5.30 -5.75 18.72
C LYS A 79 -5.31 -5.45 17.22
N SER A 80 -5.91 -6.33 16.41
CA SER A 80 -5.99 -6.14 14.96
C SER A 80 -6.97 -5.05 14.54
N PHE A 81 -8.02 -4.81 15.33
CA PHE A 81 -9.02 -3.78 15.04
C PHE A 81 -8.56 -2.36 15.39
N LYS A 82 -7.57 -2.21 16.29
CA LYS A 82 -7.01 -0.88 16.56
C LYS A 82 -6.35 -0.34 15.30
N PRO A 83 -6.67 0.89 14.85
CA PRO A 83 -5.95 1.52 13.75
C PRO A 83 -4.47 1.49 14.11
N ARG A 84 -3.65 0.85 13.27
CA ARG A 84 -2.21 0.87 13.47
C ARG A 84 -1.78 2.33 13.36
N PRO A 85 -0.93 2.83 14.26
CA PRO A 85 -0.37 4.16 14.07
C PRO A 85 0.28 4.20 12.69
N ILE A 86 -0.16 5.16 11.87
CA ILE A 86 0.43 5.42 10.56
C ILE A 86 1.93 5.61 10.82
N PRO A 87 2.82 4.86 10.12
CA PRO A 87 4.25 5.03 10.33
C PRO A 87 4.58 6.50 10.04
N LYS A 88 4.97 7.24 11.09
CA LYS A 88 5.43 8.62 10.94
C LYS A 88 6.66 8.55 10.04
N LEU A 89 6.62 9.22 8.89
CA LEU A 89 7.79 9.44 8.05
C LEU A 89 8.85 10.10 8.94
N LYS A 90 9.92 9.38 9.26
CA LYS A 90 11.09 9.91 9.94
C LYS A 90 11.93 10.63 8.90
N ILE A 91 11.51 11.82 8.50
CA ILE A 91 12.36 12.65 7.63
C ILE A 91 13.45 13.19 8.54
N LEU A 92 14.66 12.65 8.38
CA LEU A 92 15.86 13.16 9.05
C LEU A 92 16.15 14.56 8.49
N LYS A 93 16.63 15.48 9.34
CA LYS A 93 16.88 16.89 8.99
C LYS A 93 17.76 17.03 7.73
N ASP A 94 18.65 16.07 7.50
CA ASP A 94 19.57 16.03 6.36
C ASP A 94 18.87 15.68 5.03
N GLU A 95 17.81 14.86 5.08
CA GLU A 95 16.99 14.52 3.90
C GLU A 95 16.13 15.71 3.45
N TRP A 96 15.75 16.59 4.38
CA TRP A 96 14.99 17.80 4.08
C TRP A 96 15.82 18.82 3.28
N LEU A 97 17.08 19.02 3.68
CA LEU A 97 18.00 19.93 2.97
C LEU A 97 18.33 19.41 1.55
N ALA A 98 18.41 18.09 1.39
CA ALA A 98 18.60 17.46 0.08
C ALA A 98 17.38 17.67 -0.83
N LEU A 99 16.16 17.59 -0.27
CA LEU A 99 14.92 17.83 -1.00
C LEU A 99 14.80 19.29 -1.46
N GLU A 100 15.12 20.26 -0.60
CA GLU A 100 15.08 21.69 -0.95
C GLU A 100 16.07 22.03 -2.08
N LYS A 101 17.29 21.48 -2.02
CA LYS A 101 18.29 21.63 -3.09
C LYS A 101 17.82 21.02 -4.41
N TRP A 102 17.17 19.86 -4.37
CA TRP A 102 16.62 19.22 -5.56
C TRP A 102 15.49 20.04 -6.18
N ILE A 103 14.58 20.59 -5.37
CA ILE A 103 13.49 21.47 -5.83
C ILE A 103 14.06 22.73 -6.50
N ALA A 104 15.06 23.37 -5.88
CA ALA A 104 15.71 24.57 -6.44
C ALA A 104 16.38 24.27 -7.79
N SER A 105 17.13 23.16 -7.89
CA SER A 105 17.78 22.72 -9.13
C SER A 105 16.76 22.46 -10.26
N MET A 106 15.65 21.80 -9.95
CA MET A 106 14.55 21.57 -10.91
C MET A 106 13.93 22.88 -11.39
N GLN A 107 13.81 23.88 -10.52
CA GLN A 107 13.24 25.18 -10.87
C GLN A 107 14.18 26.00 -11.78
N GLU A 108 15.49 25.90 -11.60
CA GLU A 108 16.47 26.52 -12.50
C GLU A 108 16.51 25.84 -13.87
N ALA A 109 16.43 24.51 -13.90
CA ALA A 109 16.39 23.74 -15.14
C ALA A 109 15.15 24.07 -15.98
N THR A 110 13.98 24.19 -15.33
CA THR A 110 12.72 24.56 -16.00
C THR A 110 12.74 25.99 -16.56
N LYS A 111 13.27 26.97 -15.82
CA LYS A 111 13.46 28.35 -16.32
C LYS A 111 14.40 28.40 -17.52
N THR A 112 15.50 27.64 -17.48
CA THR A 112 16.46 27.59 -18.57
C THR A 112 15.86 26.94 -19.83
N ALA A 113 15.10 25.87 -19.66
CA ALA A 113 14.39 25.23 -20.76
C ALA A 113 13.35 26.20 -21.38
N ALA A 114 12.54 26.87 -20.55
CA ALA A 114 11.56 27.85 -21.02
C ALA A 114 12.22 28.98 -21.84
N LYS A 115 13.37 29.50 -21.38
CA LYS A 115 14.14 30.51 -22.13
C LYS A 115 14.65 29.98 -23.47
N LYS A 116 15.17 28.75 -23.52
CA LYS A 116 15.59 28.15 -24.80
C LYS A 116 14.44 27.99 -25.79
N PHE A 117 13.24 27.64 -25.30
CA PHE A 117 12.05 27.57 -26.15
C PHE A 117 11.59 28.94 -26.64
N SER A 118 11.62 29.98 -25.80
CA SER A 118 11.30 31.35 -26.24
C SER A 118 12.29 31.85 -27.29
N ASP A 119 13.60 31.69 -27.03
CA ASP A 119 14.66 32.15 -27.95
C ASP A 119 14.57 31.44 -29.31
N MET A 120 14.23 30.14 -29.31
CA MET A 120 13.99 29.38 -30.55
C MET A 120 12.75 29.87 -31.29
N THR A 121 11.66 30.16 -30.56
CA THR A 121 10.41 30.65 -31.16
C THR A 121 10.60 32.04 -31.78
N ASP A 122 11.36 32.91 -31.12
CA ASP A 122 11.68 34.24 -31.64
C ASP A 122 12.58 34.16 -32.88
N ALA A 123 13.58 33.27 -32.88
CA ALA A 123 14.44 33.03 -34.04
C ALA A 123 13.64 32.50 -35.24
N MET A 124 12.73 31.55 -35.01
CA MET A 124 11.83 31.04 -36.06
C MET A 124 10.90 32.15 -36.57
N SER A 125 10.29 32.91 -35.67
CA SER A 125 9.40 34.02 -36.02
C SER A 125 10.11 35.08 -36.86
N TYR A 126 11.36 35.41 -36.51
CA TYR A 126 12.21 36.30 -37.29
C TYR A 126 12.49 35.74 -38.68
N ALA A 127 12.91 34.47 -38.78
CA ALA A 127 13.18 33.81 -40.06
C ALA A 127 11.93 33.70 -40.96
N PHE A 128 10.76 33.41 -40.39
CA PHE A 128 9.51 33.41 -41.16
C PHE A 128 9.13 34.82 -41.63
N ARG A 129 9.35 35.84 -40.80
CA ARG A 129 9.08 37.23 -41.16
C ARG A 129 10.00 37.73 -42.28
N THR A 130 11.30 37.37 -42.26
CA THR A 130 12.23 37.75 -43.33
C THR A 130 11.86 37.09 -44.66
N VAL A 131 11.50 35.81 -44.65
CA VAL A 131 10.98 35.10 -45.84
C VAL A 131 9.69 35.74 -46.36
N LYS A 132 8.74 36.07 -45.47
CA LYS A 132 7.47 36.72 -45.85
C LYS A 132 7.69 38.11 -46.47
N ASN A 133 8.68 38.86 -45.99
CA ASN A 133 9.00 40.20 -46.47
C ASN A 133 9.86 40.20 -47.75
N GLY A 134 10.08 39.04 -48.38
CA GLY A 134 10.77 38.93 -49.67
C GLY A 134 12.30 39.00 -49.60
N TYR A 135 12.89 39.02 -48.41
CA TYR A 135 14.33 38.89 -48.24
C TYR A 135 14.70 37.40 -48.33
N TRP A 136 14.86 36.89 -49.54
CA TRP A 136 15.51 35.60 -49.75
C TRP A 136 16.97 35.78 -49.35
N CYS A 137 17.44 35.02 -48.36
CA CYS A 137 18.86 34.93 -48.07
C CYS A 137 19.58 34.50 -49.35
N ALA A 138 20.18 35.47 -50.04
CA ALA A 138 21.08 35.22 -51.16
C ALA A 138 22.31 34.50 -50.58
N TRP A 139 22.24 33.19 -50.52
CA TRP A 139 23.42 32.39 -50.79
C TRP A 139 23.69 32.61 -52.27
N ASP A 140 24.52 33.60 -52.58
CA ASP A 140 25.01 33.87 -53.92
C ASP A 140 26.36 33.16 -54.05
N PRO A 141 26.46 31.93 -54.60
CA PRO A 141 27.73 31.28 -54.81
C PRO A 141 28.26 31.71 -56.18
N ALA A 142 28.59 32.99 -56.36
CA ALA A 142 29.12 33.47 -57.63
C ALA A 142 29.94 34.76 -57.50
N LYS A 143 31.23 34.60 -57.18
CA LYS A 143 32.38 35.06 -57.99
C LYS A 143 33.65 35.10 -57.13
N GLU A 144 34.34 33.97 -57.06
CA GLU A 144 35.79 34.00 -57.21
C GLU A 144 36.06 34.13 -58.71
N VAL A 145 36.54 35.30 -59.14
CA VAL A 145 37.59 35.60 -60.15
C VAL A 145 37.73 37.12 -60.19
#